data_AF-A0AAE4CBZ4-F1
#
_entry.id   AF-A0AAE4CBZ4-F1
#
_cell.length_a   1.000
_cell.length_b   1.000
_cell.length_c   1.000
_cell.angle_alpha   90.00
_cell.angle_beta   90.00
_cell.angle_gamma   90.00
#
_symmetry.space_group_name_H-M   'P 1'
#
loop_
_entity.id
_entity.type
_entity.pdbx_description
1 polymer ?
#
loop_
_entity_poly.entity_id
_entity_poly.type
_entity_poly.pdbx_seq_one_letter_code
_entity_poly.pdbx_strand_id
1 'polypeptide(L)'
;MLFRREHRREAGRAEDDRRAQAAKISAWVELIVKADGARELAFHIHNASDMPIYDVELPLPEGNDAEFVGLVPPGQTIRRPAPADWLRGYVDPEPVQIEFLDSSGRRWTRDEQGTLAQKS
;
A
#
# COMPACT_ATOMS: atom_id res chain seq x y z
N MET A 1 -36.87 -16.05 -13.02
CA MET A 1 -35.90 -14.93 -13.01
C MET A 1 -35.23 -14.75 -11.64
N LEU A 2 -34.76 -15.83 -10.99
CA LEU A 2 -34.11 -15.76 -9.66
C LEU A 2 -32.58 -15.73 -9.76
N PHE A 3 -32.00 -16.56 -10.65
CA PHE A 3 -30.55 -16.66 -10.87
C PHE A 3 -29.84 -15.34 -11.22
N ARG A 4 -30.46 -14.44 -11.99
CA ARG A 4 -29.84 -13.13 -12.34
C ARG A 4 -29.73 -12.16 -11.16
N ARG A 5 -30.58 -12.30 -10.14
CA ARG A 5 -30.62 -11.39 -8.99
C ARG A 5 -29.65 -11.82 -7.91
N GLU A 6 -29.44 -13.12 -7.78
CA GLU A 6 -28.48 -13.74 -6.86
C GLU A 6 -27.03 -13.48 -7.29
N HIS A 7 -26.70 -13.73 -8.57
CA HIS A 7 -25.38 -13.39 -9.12
C HIS A 7 -25.00 -11.91 -8.97
N ARG A 8 -25.96 -10.99 -9.10
CA ARG A 8 -25.70 -9.55 -8.90
C ARG A 8 -25.37 -9.21 -7.45
N ARG A 9 -25.96 -9.92 -6.47
CA ARG A 9 -25.69 -9.72 -5.04
C ARG A 9 -24.33 -10.29 -4.64
N GLU A 10 -23.99 -11.48 -5.13
CA GLU A 10 -22.68 -12.09 -4.89
C GLU A 10 -21.55 -11.25 -5.50
N ALA A 11 -21.74 -10.74 -6.72
CA ALA A 11 -20.77 -9.85 -7.36
C ALA A 11 -20.54 -8.55 -6.56
N GLY A 12 -21.60 -7.98 -5.98
CA GLY A 12 -21.50 -6.81 -5.10
C GLY A 12 -20.71 -7.11 -3.83
N ARG A 13 -21.06 -8.18 -3.11
CA ARG A 13 -20.32 -8.59 -1.90
C ARG A 13 -18.84 -8.83 -2.17
N ALA A 14 -18.53 -9.50 -3.28
CA ALA A 14 -17.14 -9.72 -3.65
C ALA A 14 -16.38 -8.43 -3.99
N GLU A 15 -17.05 -7.37 -4.49
CA GLU A 15 -16.40 -6.07 -4.68
C GLU A 15 -16.20 -5.33 -3.35
N ASP A 16 -17.21 -5.38 -2.47
CA ASP A 16 -17.13 -4.83 -1.12
C ASP A 16 -15.99 -5.46 -0.32
N ASP A 17 -15.86 -6.80 -0.35
CA ASP A 17 -14.81 -7.54 0.36
C ASP A 17 -13.40 -7.17 -0.14
N ARG A 18 -13.23 -6.98 -1.45
CA ARG A 18 -11.95 -6.54 -2.06
C ARG A 18 -11.58 -5.13 -1.63
N ARG A 19 -12.54 -4.20 -1.70
CA ARG A 19 -12.33 -2.82 -1.26
C ARG A 19 -12.07 -2.76 0.25
N ALA A 20 -12.70 -3.63 1.03
CA ALA A 20 -12.46 -3.77 2.47
C ALA A 20 -11.05 -4.28 2.78
N GLN A 21 -10.48 -5.19 1.98
CA GLN A 21 -9.07 -5.56 2.09
C GLN A 21 -8.17 -4.34 1.81
N ALA A 22 -8.36 -3.68 0.66
CA ALA A 22 -7.53 -2.54 0.24
C ALA A 22 -7.57 -1.38 1.26
N ALA A 23 -8.71 -1.16 1.90
CA ALA A 23 -8.88 -0.16 2.97
C ALA A 23 -7.94 -0.37 4.16
N LYS A 24 -7.54 -1.61 4.43
CA LYS A 24 -6.67 -2.01 5.55
C LYS A 24 -5.17 -1.94 5.22
N ILE A 25 -4.81 -1.43 4.04
CA ILE A 25 -3.40 -1.25 3.64
C ILE A 25 -3.00 0.20 3.84
N SER A 26 -1.86 0.43 4.48
CA SER A 26 -1.30 1.76 4.75
C SER A 26 0.19 1.79 4.43
N ALA A 27 0.65 2.92 3.89
CA ALA A 27 2.07 3.17 3.68
C ALA A 27 2.44 4.59 4.15
N TRP A 28 3.61 4.72 4.76
CA TRP A 28 4.14 6.00 5.24
C TRP A 28 5.67 6.01 5.24
N VAL A 29 6.26 7.20 5.38
CA VAL A 29 7.69 7.38 5.62
C VAL A 29 7.94 7.85 7.05
N GLU A 30 8.96 7.26 7.67
CA GLU A 30 9.41 7.57 9.02
C GLU A 30 10.90 7.93 9.03
N LEU A 31 11.28 8.96 9.79
CA LEU A 31 12.69 9.28 10.07
C LEU A 31 13.24 8.34 11.14
N ILE A 32 14.24 7.56 10.76
CA ILE A 32 14.99 6.68 11.66
C ILE A 32 16.31 7.36 12.01
N VAL A 33 16.57 7.49 13.31
CA VAL A 33 17.87 7.94 13.85
C VAL A 33 18.65 6.70 14.31
N LYS A 34 19.78 6.44 13.66
CA LYS A 34 20.69 5.33 14.00
C LYS A 34 21.49 5.64 15.25
N ALA A 35 22.09 4.59 15.83
CA ALA A 35 22.92 4.69 17.03
C ALA A 35 24.18 5.56 16.85
N ASP A 36 24.69 5.67 15.61
CA ASP A 36 25.80 6.55 15.23
C ASP A 36 25.36 8.01 14.99
N GLY A 37 24.08 8.33 15.19
CA GLY A 37 23.49 9.63 14.95
C GLY A 37 23.13 9.89 13.47
N ALA A 38 23.38 8.94 12.57
CA ALA A 38 22.96 9.06 11.18
C ALA A 38 21.43 9.04 11.07
N ARG A 39 20.91 9.85 10.15
CA ARG A 39 19.48 9.99 9.86
C ARG A 39 19.18 9.31 8.53
N GLU A 40 18.18 8.45 8.51
CA GLU A 40 17.67 7.85 7.28
C GLU A 40 16.15 7.86 7.28
N LEU A 41 15.55 7.93 6.10
CA LEU A 41 14.13 7.72 5.94
C LEU A 41 13.86 6.26 5.59
N ALA A 42 12.77 5.73 6.10
CA ALA A 42 12.31 4.39 5.76
C ALA A 42 10.84 4.41 5.38
N PHE A 43 10.55 3.78 4.25
CA PHE A 43 9.20 3.40 3.89
C PHE A 43 8.72 2.28 4.81
N HIS A 44 7.48 2.42 5.25
CA HIS A 44 6.74 1.41 5.97
C HIS A 44 5.49 1.06 5.18
N ILE A 45 5.26 -0.24 4.98
CA ILE A 45 4.04 -0.76 4.38
C ILE A 45 3.42 -1.72 5.38
N HIS A 46 2.22 -1.43 5.84
CA HIS A 46 1.48 -2.28 6.76
C HIS A 46 0.24 -2.86 6.08
N ASN A 47 0.07 -4.17 6.20
CA ASN A 47 -1.11 -4.88 5.79
C ASN A 47 -1.92 -5.29 7.03
N ALA A 48 -2.95 -4.52 7.39
CA ALA A 48 -3.84 -4.84 8.50
C ALA A 48 -4.98 -5.80 8.10
N SER A 49 -4.97 -6.32 6.86
CA SER A 49 -5.98 -7.29 6.41
C SER A 49 -5.60 -8.71 6.77
N ASP A 50 -6.59 -9.61 6.68
CA ASP A 50 -6.43 -11.03 7.01
C ASP A 50 -5.83 -11.83 5.83
N MET A 51 -5.50 -11.16 4.72
CA MET A 51 -5.02 -11.76 3.48
C MET A 51 -3.76 -11.04 2.97
N PRO A 52 -2.81 -11.74 2.33
CA PRO A 52 -1.61 -11.11 1.79
C PRO A 52 -1.94 -10.11 0.68
N ILE A 53 -1.02 -9.18 0.45
CA ILE A 53 -0.98 -8.34 -0.76
C ILE A 53 0.33 -8.62 -1.50
N TYR A 54 0.27 -8.46 -2.82
CA TYR A 54 1.34 -8.83 -3.76
C TYR A 54 1.72 -7.65 -4.64
N ASP A 55 2.81 -7.79 -5.38
CA ASP A 55 3.40 -6.80 -6.29
C ASP A 55 3.35 -5.38 -5.73
N VAL A 56 3.73 -5.26 -4.46
CA VAL A 56 3.69 -3.98 -3.75
C VAL A 56 4.80 -3.07 -4.27
N GLU A 57 4.42 -1.86 -4.66
CA GLU A 57 5.29 -0.84 -5.25
C GLU A 57 5.07 0.52 -4.59
N LEU A 58 6.18 1.22 -4.35
CA LEU A 58 6.19 2.58 -3.84
C LEU A 58 6.84 3.51 -4.88
N PRO A 59 6.19 4.63 -5.25
CA PRO A 59 6.73 5.53 -6.25
C PRO A 59 7.99 6.23 -5.73
N LEU A 60 8.99 6.35 -6.60
CA LEU A 60 10.21 7.13 -6.36
C LEU A 60 10.10 8.51 -7.04
N PRO A 61 10.77 9.55 -6.52
CA PRO A 61 10.61 10.93 -7.00
C PRO A 61 11.21 11.15 -8.41
N GLU A 62 12.25 10.40 -8.78
CA GLU A 62 13.00 10.60 -10.03
C GLU A 62 12.67 9.49 -11.05
N GLY A 63 11.51 9.60 -11.71
CA GLY A 63 11.20 8.84 -12.93
C GLY A 63 10.04 7.86 -12.83
N ASN A 64 10.00 6.89 -13.76
CA ASN A 64 9.04 5.79 -13.81
C ASN A 64 9.42 4.61 -12.89
N ASP A 65 10.43 4.80 -12.03
CA ASP A 65 10.94 3.75 -11.17
C ASP A 65 10.15 3.69 -9.85
N ALA A 66 9.97 2.47 -9.35
CA ALA A 66 9.29 2.20 -8.09
C ALA A 66 10.14 1.26 -7.24
N GLU A 67 10.11 1.46 -5.91
CA GLU A 67 10.67 0.50 -4.98
C GLU A 67 9.73 -0.71 -4.92
N PHE A 68 10.20 -1.85 -5.45
CA PHE A 68 9.46 -3.10 -5.46
C PHE A 68 9.66 -3.88 -4.16
N VAL A 69 8.59 -4.02 -3.39
CA VAL A 69 8.59 -4.75 -2.12
C VAL A 69 8.24 -6.23 -2.33
N GLY A 70 7.41 -6.53 -3.33
CA GLY A 70 6.91 -7.88 -3.62
C GLY A 70 5.69 -8.23 -2.77
N LEU A 71 5.89 -8.94 -1.65
CA LEU A 71 4.81 -9.50 -0.83
C LEU A 71 4.79 -8.89 0.58
N VAL A 72 3.59 -8.54 1.06
CA VAL A 72 3.37 -8.10 2.45
C VAL A 72 2.34 -9.03 3.11
N PRO A 73 2.77 -9.88 4.08
CA PRO A 73 1.86 -10.81 4.75
C PRO A 73 0.78 -10.12 5.60
N PRO A 74 -0.30 -10.83 5.95
CA PRO A 74 -1.30 -10.36 6.91
C PRO A 74 -0.67 -9.93 8.24
N GLY A 75 -1.10 -8.78 8.76
CA GLY A 75 -0.68 -8.23 10.05
C GLY A 75 0.77 -7.75 10.11
N GLN A 76 1.53 -7.77 9.00
CA GLN A 76 2.94 -7.40 9.01
C GLN A 76 3.18 -6.00 8.49
N THR A 77 4.24 -5.39 9.01
CA THR A 77 4.83 -4.16 8.49
C THR A 77 6.16 -4.49 7.85
N ILE A 78 6.30 -4.23 6.55
CA ILE A 78 7.57 -4.32 5.84
C ILE A 78 8.22 -2.94 5.82
N ARG A 79 9.54 -2.91 6.04
CA ARG A 79 10.35 -1.69 6.00
C ARG A 79 11.33 -1.75 4.84
N ARG A 80 11.41 -0.66 4.07
CA ARG A 80 12.41 -0.45 3.00
C ARG A 80 13.11 0.90 3.17
N PRO A 81 14.38 1.02 2.74
CA PRO A 81 15.03 2.32 2.71
C PRO A 81 14.26 3.25 1.77
N ALA A 82 14.04 4.50 2.20
CA ALA A 82 13.53 5.54 1.33
C ALA A 82 14.69 6.37 0.74
N PRO A 83 14.47 7.10 -0.36
CA PRO A 83 15.49 7.97 -0.95
C PRO A 83 16.04 8.98 0.06
N ALA A 84 17.38 9.10 0.11
CA ALA A 84 18.05 9.95 1.11
C ALA A 84 17.81 11.46 0.87
N ASP A 85 17.52 11.85 -0.37
CA ASP A 85 17.21 13.22 -0.77
C ASP A 85 15.88 13.73 -0.18
N TRP A 86 14.94 12.84 0.16
CA TRP A 86 13.67 13.17 0.82
C TRP A 86 13.87 13.78 2.22
N LEU A 87 15.03 13.53 2.86
CA LEU A 87 15.36 14.11 4.18
C LEU A 87 15.26 15.65 4.19
N ARG A 88 15.44 16.31 3.05
CA ARG A 88 15.42 17.78 2.97
C ARG A 88 14.02 18.39 3.11
N GLY A 89 12.97 17.62 2.82
CA GLY A 89 11.58 18.10 2.82
C GLY A 89 10.64 17.37 3.79
N TYR A 90 11.16 16.38 4.51
CA TYR A 90 10.35 15.43 5.29
C TYR A 90 9.58 16.05 6.47
N VAL A 91 8.33 15.60 6.66
CA VAL A 91 7.46 15.91 7.81
C VAL A 91 6.85 14.62 8.39
N ASP A 92 7.01 14.35 9.69
CA ASP A 92 6.69 13.06 10.32
C ASP A 92 5.25 12.93 10.88
N PRO A 93 4.55 11.77 10.68
CA PRO A 93 4.74 10.78 9.63
C PRO A 93 4.09 11.24 8.32
N GLU A 94 4.72 10.92 7.20
CA GLU A 94 4.24 11.31 5.88
C GLU A 94 3.58 10.13 5.18
N PRO A 95 2.25 10.11 4.97
CA PRO A 95 1.62 9.10 4.13
C PRO A 95 2.23 9.14 2.74
N VAL A 96 2.44 7.99 2.12
CA VAL A 96 2.94 7.90 0.75
C VAL A 96 1.96 7.16 -0.13
N GLN A 97 1.98 7.49 -1.42
CA GLN A 97 1.28 6.69 -2.41
C GLN A 97 1.84 5.25 -2.41
N ILE A 98 0.96 4.28 -2.60
CA ILE A 98 1.30 2.86 -2.72
C ILE A 98 0.43 2.20 -3.77
N GLU A 99 1.03 1.28 -4.52
CA GLU A 99 0.32 0.39 -5.42
C GLU A 99 0.53 -1.06 -5.03
N PHE A 100 -0.51 -1.88 -5.18
CA PHE A 100 -0.45 -3.29 -4.80
C PHE A 100 -1.55 -4.11 -5.48
N LEU A 101 -1.33 -5.41 -5.55
CA LEU A 101 -2.36 -6.40 -5.86
C LEU A 101 -2.98 -6.93 -4.57
N ASP A 102 -4.31 -6.95 -4.52
CA ASP A 102 -5.04 -7.63 -3.46
C ASP A 102 -4.98 -9.17 -3.63
N SER A 103 -5.52 -9.90 -2.66
CA SER A 103 -5.50 -11.37 -2.67
C SER A 103 -6.31 -12.01 -3.80
N SER A 104 -7.16 -11.23 -4.47
CA SER A 104 -7.94 -11.64 -5.63
C SER A 104 -7.28 -11.25 -6.96
N GLY A 105 -6.08 -10.66 -6.92
CA GLY A 105 -5.32 -10.25 -8.11
C GLY A 105 -5.75 -8.90 -8.69
N ARG A 106 -6.50 -8.07 -7.95
CA ARG A 106 -6.93 -6.75 -8.42
C ARG A 106 -5.93 -5.67 -7.97
N ARG A 107 -5.57 -4.79 -8.91
CA ARG A 107 -4.63 -3.69 -8.69
C ARG A 107 -5.32 -2.50 -8.04
N TRP A 108 -4.73 -2.03 -6.95
CA TRP A 108 -5.16 -0.87 -6.21
C TRP A 108 -4.04 0.16 -6.15
N THR A 109 -4.42 1.44 -6.11
CA THR A 109 -3.56 2.54 -5.71
C THR A 109 -4.20 3.26 -4.54
N ARG A 110 -3.40 3.61 -3.55
CA ARG A 110 -3.77 4.48 -2.44
C ARG A 110 -2.90 5.72 -2.51
N ASP A 111 -3.50 6.89 -2.58
CA ASP A 111 -2.75 8.15 -2.56
C ASP A 111 -2.39 8.60 -1.14
N GLU A 112 -1.63 9.69 -1.04
CA GLU A 112 -1.17 10.30 0.22
C GLU A 112 -2.34 10.84 1.07
N GLN A 113 -3.50 11.09 0.46
CA GLN A 113 -4.72 11.50 1.15
C GLN A 113 -5.54 10.28 1.63
N GLY A 114 -5.08 9.07 1.32
CA GLY A 114 -5.71 7.82 1.69
C GLY A 114 -6.87 7.41 0.77
N THR A 115 -7.06 8.08 -0.37
CA THR A 115 -8.07 7.73 -1.38
C THR A 115 -7.68 6.43 -2.05
N LEU A 116 -8.62 5.50 -2.16
CA LEU A 116 -8.42 4.23 -2.84
C LEU A 116 -9.07 4.22 -4.22
N ALA A 117 -8.26 3.96 -5.24
CA ALA A 117 -8.70 3.76 -6.61
C ALA A 117 -8.26 2.39 -7.12
N GLN A 118 -9.13 1.75 -7.88
CA GLN A 118 -8.79 0.55 -8.60
C GLN A 118 -8.10 0.95 -9.91
N LYS A 119 -6.94 0.36 -10.22
CA LYS A 119 -6.34 0.47 -11.56
C LYS A 119 -6.92 -0.60 -12.48
N SER A 120 -7.30 -0.16 -13.68
CA SER A 120 -7.82 -0.99 -14.78
C SER A 120 -6.72 -1.66 -15.56
#